data_AF-A0A517RB69-F1
#
_entry.id   AF-A0A517RB69-F1
#
_cell.length_a   1.000
_cell.length_b   1.000
_cell.length_c   1.000
_cell.angle_alpha   90.00
_cell.angle_beta   90.00
_cell.angle_gamma   90.00
#
_symmetry.space_group_name_H-M   'P 1'
#
loop_
_entity.id
_entity.type
_entity.pdbx_description
1 polymer ?
#
loop_
_entity_poly.entity_id
_entity_poly.type
_entity_poly.pdbx_seq_one_letter_code
_entity_poly.pdbx_strand_id
1 'polypeptide(L)'
;MKTTQPTTRQKLTEKQQSIYDFIERQITVLRVSPTVREIGDQFGIRSSNGVLCHLRALERKGWIKRDHYLSRGITLIPVITKHEVETCNGSCFKIGDTIVRCVGPEGQFVNLEIETSEQVSEVFEE
;
A
#
# COMPACT_ATOMS: atom_id res chain seq x y z
N MET A 1 -24.76 -0.74 7.42
CA MET A 1 -24.14 -1.97 7.99
C MET A 1 -23.51 -2.77 6.86
N LYS A 2 -22.34 -3.36 7.16
CA LYS A 2 -21.43 -4.20 6.35
C LYS A 2 -20.42 -3.46 5.48
N THR A 3 -19.28 -3.12 6.07
CA THR A 3 -18.02 -2.92 5.33
C THR A 3 -17.22 -4.20 5.49
N THR A 4 -17.43 -5.14 4.58
CA THR A 4 -16.63 -6.37 4.47
C THR A 4 -15.24 -5.96 3.99
N GLN A 5 -14.23 -6.00 4.85
CA GLN A 5 -12.85 -5.82 4.40
C GLN A 5 -12.38 -7.11 3.71
N PRO A 6 -12.00 -7.09 2.42
CA PRO A 6 -11.36 -8.23 1.80
C PRO A 6 -9.92 -8.32 2.34
N THR A 7 -9.59 -9.44 2.98
CA THR A 7 -8.26 -9.78 3.52
C THR A 7 -7.22 -10.11 2.44
N THR A 8 -7.51 -9.86 1.16
CA THR A 8 -6.59 -10.13 0.05
C THR A 8 -6.73 -9.05 -1.02
N ARG A 9 -5.64 -8.31 -1.31
CA ARG A 9 -5.64 -7.27 -2.35
C ARG A 9 -5.89 -7.88 -3.72
N GLN A 10 -6.89 -7.37 -4.42
CA GLN A 10 -7.21 -7.87 -5.76
C GLN A 10 -6.38 -7.15 -6.83
N LYS A 11 -5.95 -7.88 -7.87
CA LYS A 11 -5.16 -7.33 -8.98
C LYS A 11 -5.84 -6.13 -9.64
N LEU A 12 -5.10 -5.05 -9.88
CA LEU A 12 -5.58 -3.86 -10.58
C LEU A 12 -5.55 -4.04 -12.09
N THR A 13 -6.43 -3.33 -12.80
CA THR A 13 -6.28 -3.16 -14.26
C THR A 13 -5.22 -2.09 -14.53
N GLU A 14 -4.63 -2.06 -15.72
CA GLU A 14 -3.58 -1.08 -16.07
C GLU A 14 -3.97 0.37 -15.80
N LYS A 15 -5.20 0.74 -16.15
CA LYS A 15 -5.73 2.10 -15.90
C LYS A 15 -5.95 2.36 -14.41
N GLN A 16 -6.39 1.36 -13.64
CA GLN A 16 -6.53 1.48 -12.19
C GLN A 16 -5.17 1.60 -11.51
N GLN A 17 -4.18 0.83 -11.97
CA GLN A 17 -2.80 0.88 -11.50
C GLN A 17 -2.23 2.28 -11.73
N SER A 18 -2.36 2.82 -12.95
CA SER A 18 -1.89 4.17 -13.28
C SER A 18 -2.49 5.24 -12.35
N ILE A 19 -3.79 5.14 -12.05
CA ILE A 19 -4.46 6.05 -11.12
C ILE A 19 -3.94 5.87 -9.68
N TYR A 20 -3.74 4.62 -9.25
CA TYR A 20 -3.16 4.31 -7.94
C TYR A 20 -1.74 4.88 -7.81
N ASP A 21 -0.88 4.64 -8.80
CA ASP A 21 0.52 5.12 -8.81
C ASP A 21 0.57 6.66 -8.74
N PHE A 22 -0.36 7.34 -9.42
CA PHE A 22 -0.50 8.78 -9.30
C PHE A 22 -0.87 9.23 -7.89
N ILE A 23 -1.86 8.57 -7.27
CA ILE A 23 -2.27 8.86 -5.89
C ILE A 23 -1.12 8.60 -4.91
N GLU A 24 -0.45 7.46 -5.05
CA GLU A 24 0.70 7.07 -4.24
C GLU A 24 1.82 8.10 -4.35
N ARG A 25 2.19 8.50 -5.58
CA ARG A 25 3.20 9.54 -5.81
C ARG A 25 2.82 10.87 -5.15
N GLN A 26 1.56 11.30 -5.28
CA GLN A 26 1.10 12.57 -4.68
C GLN A 26 1.22 12.54 -3.14
N ILE A 27 0.82 11.42 -2.52
CA ILE A 27 0.88 11.26 -1.06
C ILE A 27 2.32 11.11 -0.57
N THR A 28 3.17 10.35 -1.27
CA THR A 28 4.55 10.09 -0.85
C THR A 28 5.45 11.31 -1.05
N VAL A 29 5.36 11.96 -2.22
CA VAL A 29 6.25 13.07 -2.61
C VAL A 29 5.75 14.40 -2.07
N LEU A 30 4.47 14.71 -2.27
CA LEU A 30 3.91 16.04 -1.94
C LEU A 30 3.22 16.06 -0.58
N ARG A 31 3.08 14.91 0.10
CA ARG A 31 2.37 14.78 1.38
C ARG A 31 0.92 15.29 1.34
N VAL A 32 0.30 15.26 0.16
CA VAL A 32 -1.09 15.69 -0.05
C VAL A 32 -1.87 14.63 -0.83
N SER A 33 -3.08 14.33 -0.38
CA SER A 33 -4.02 13.51 -1.14
C SER A 33 -4.54 14.31 -2.34
N PRO A 34 -4.53 13.75 -3.56
CA PRO A 34 -5.17 14.38 -4.69
C PRO A 34 -6.69 14.37 -4.53
N THR A 35 -7.34 15.33 -5.19
CA THR A 35 -8.78 15.46 -5.30
C THR A 35 -9.30 14.76 -6.56
N VAL A 36 -10.61 14.52 -6.60
CA VAL A 36 -11.27 13.92 -7.77
C VAL A 36 -11.04 14.74 -9.05
N ARG A 37 -10.95 16.08 -8.93
CA ARG A 37 -10.70 16.97 -10.07
C ARG A 37 -9.27 16.84 -10.59
N GLU A 38 -8.28 16.88 -9.71
CA GLU A 38 -6.86 16.73 -10.09
C GLU A 38 -6.60 15.37 -10.77
N ILE A 39 -7.23 14.30 -10.29
CA ILE A 39 -7.16 12.99 -10.96
C ILE A 39 -7.85 13.05 -12.35
N GLY A 40 -8.99 13.71 -12.44
CA GLY A 40 -9.68 13.90 -13.73
C GLY A 40 -8.82 14.64 -14.76
N ASP A 41 -8.18 15.72 -14.33
CA ASP A 41 -7.32 16.56 -15.17
C ASP A 41 -6.08 15.79 -15.64
N GLN A 42 -5.43 15.03 -14.75
CA GLN A 42 -4.24 14.23 -15.07
C GLN A 42 -4.52 13.12 -16.08
N PHE A 43 -5.69 12.47 -16.00
CA PHE A 43 -6.05 11.33 -16.85
C PHE A 43 -7.02 11.68 -17.99
N GLY A 44 -7.31 12.96 -18.20
CA GLY A 44 -8.22 13.44 -19.25
C GLY A 44 -9.68 12.98 -19.08
N ILE A 45 -10.11 12.67 -17.85
CA ILE A 45 -11.47 12.21 -17.55
C ILE A 45 -12.36 13.42 -17.27
N ARG A 46 -13.16 13.81 -18.27
CA ARG A 46 -14.06 14.99 -18.18
C ARG A 46 -15.17 14.86 -17.12
N SER A 47 -15.59 13.63 -16.80
CA SER A 47 -16.69 13.39 -15.86
C SER A 47 -16.17 12.95 -14.50
N SER A 48 -16.54 13.68 -13.45
CA SER A 48 -16.22 13.32 -12.05
C SER A 48 -16.71 11.91 -11.69
N ASN A 49 -17.83 11.47 -12.28
CA ASN A 49 -18.38 10.14 -12.08
C ASN A 49 -17.46 9.04 -12.64
N GLY A 50 -16.75 9.31 -13.73
CA GLY A 50 -15.76 8.39 -14.29
C GLY A 50 -14.59 8.15 -13.33
N VAL A 51 -14.06 9.23 -12.76
CA VAL A 51 -13.00 9.15 -11.74
C VAL A 51 -13.49 8.41 -10.50
N LEU A 52 -14.69 8.77 -9.99
CA LEU A 52 -15.29 8.11 -8.83
C LEU A 52 -15.50 6.60 -9.05
N CYS A 53 -15.81 6.16 -10.27
CA CYS A 53 -15.91 4.75 -10.60
C CYS A 53 -14.59 4.01 -10.37
N HIS A 54 -13.48 4.59 -10.85
CA HIS A 54 -12.14 4.03 -10.62
C HIS A 54 -11.76 4.03 -9.13
N LEU A 55 -12.02 5.13 -8.40
CA LEU A 55 -11.75 5.21 -6.97
C LEU A 55 -12.55 4.17 -6.17
N ARG A 56 -13.83 3.98 -6.46
CA ARG A 56 -14.65 2.92 -5.84
C ARG A 56 -14.11 1.53 -6.15
N ALA A 57 -13.61 1.31 -7.36
CA ALA A 57 -12.99 0.03 -7.72
C ALA A 57 -11.70 -0.21 -6.92
N LEU A 58 -10.84 0.80 -6.77
CA LEU A 58 -9.63 0.71 -5.95
C LEU A 58 -9.96 0.45 -4.47
N GLU A 59 -10.96 1.13 -3.94
CA GLU A 59 -11.44 0.95 -2.57
C GLU A 59 -11.98 -0.47 -2.34
N ARG A 60 -12.84 -0.95 -3.24
CA ARG A 60 -13.38 -2.32 -3.17
C ARG A 60 -12.30 -3.39 -3.27
N LYS A 61 -11.21 -3.10 -3.99
CA LYS A 61 -10.06 -4.01 -4.14
C LYS A 61 -9.07 -3.95 -2.98
N GLY A 62 -9.27 -3.04 -2.01
CA GLY A 62 -8.45 -2.93 -0.80
C GLY A 62 -7.12 -2.18 -0.98
N TRP A 63 -7.01 -1.32 -1.99
CA TRP A 63 -5.78 -0.53 -2.24
C TRP A 63 -5.81 0.85 -1.59
N ILE A 64 -7.00 1.47 -1.55
CA ILE A 64 -7.20 2.79 -0.97
C ILE A 64 -8.40 2.78 -0.04
N LYS A 65 -8.43 3.74 0.88
CA LYS A 65 -9.60 4.12 1.66
C LYS A 65 -9.92 5.57 1.35
N ARG A 66 -11.21 5.91 1.27
CA ARG A 66 -11.63 7.28 1.01
C ARG A 66 -12.63 7.78 2.04
N ASP A 67 -12.40 8.98 2.55
CA ASP A 67 -13.42 9.75 3.25
C ASP A 67 -14.25 10.56 2.25
N HIS A 68 -15.57 10.35 2.24
CA HIS A 68 -16.49 11.00 1.31
C HIS A 68 -16.80 12.46 1.69
N TYR A 69 -16.57 12.83 2.95
CA TYR A 69 -16.84 14.18 3.46
C TYR A 69 -15.65 15.13 3.23
N LEU A 70 -14.47 14.57 2.94
CA LEU A 70 -13.24 15.33 2.70
C LEU A 70 -12.87 15.30 1.21
N SER A 71 -12.62 16.49 0.63
CA SER A 71 -12.14 16.58 -0.77
C SER A 71 -10.78 15.91 -0.97
N ARG A 72 -9.93 15.95 0.06
CA ARG A 72 -8.59 15.31 0.13
C ARG A 72 -8.57 14.17 1.14
N GLY A 73 -9.58 13.29 1.06
CA GLY A 73 -9.77 12.18 1.99
C GLY A 73 -9.23 10.83 1.52
N ILE A 74 -8.33 10.79 0.53
CA ILE A 74 -7.80 9.50 0.02
C ILE A 74 -6.59 9.09 0.86
N THR A 75 -6.60 7.86 1.35
CA THR A 75 -5.50 7.27 2.12
C THR A 75 -5.11 5.93 1.51
N LEU A 76 -3.81 5.66 1.44
CA LEU A 76 -3.30 4.37 1.01
C LEU A 76 -3.50 3.35 2.12
N ILE A 77 -3.95 2.15 1.78
CA ILE A 77 -3.94 1.04 2.73
C ILE A 77 -2.53 0.45 2.71
N PRO A 78 -1.83 0.32 3.83
CA PRO A 78 -0.52 -0.34 3.90
C PRO A 78 -0.68 -1.87 3.83
N VAL A 79 0.36 -2.59 3.39
CA VAL A 79 0.41 -4.04 3.58
C VAL A 79 1.05 -4.24 4.94
N ILE A 80 0.31 -4.83 5.87
CA ILE A 80 0.91 -5.31 7.12
C ILE A 80 1.33 -6.75 6.85
N THR A 81 2.63 -6.97 6.74
CA THR A 81 3.18 -8.32 6.63
C THR A 81 3.71 -8.73 7.99
N LYS A 82 3.16 -9.82 8.53
CA LYS A 82 3.63 -10.41 9.78
C LYS A 82 4.69 -11.44 9.45
N HIS A 83 5.90 -11.25 9.96
CA HIS A 83 6.98 -12.22 9.83
C HIS A 83 7.39 -12.73 11.21
N GLU A 84 7.46 -14.04 11.34
CA GLU A 84 8.11 -14.71 12.46
C GLU A 84 9.55 -14.95 12.06
N VAL A 85 10.48 -14.31 12.78
CA VAL A 85 11.90 -14.36 12.46
C VAL A 85 12.64 -15.05 13.58
N GLU A 86 13.41 -16.08 13.24
CA GLU A 86 14.39 -16.67 14.14
C GLU A 86 15.63 -15.77 14.19
N THR A 87 16.06 -15.40 15.40
CA THR A 87 17.34 -14.74 15.62
C THR A 87 18.44 -15.74 15.36
N CYS A 88 19.17 -15.51 14.28
CA CYS A 88 20.48 -16.10 14.05
C CYS A 88 21.42 -14.97 13.60
N ASN A 89 22.73 -15.17 13.68
CA ASN A 89 23.72 -14.17 13.27
C ASN A 89 23.70 -13.79 11.77
N GLY A 90 22.67 -14.20 11.00
CA GLY A 90 22.58 -13.99 9.56
C GLY A 90 21.17 -13.84 8.97
N SER A 91 20.07 -13.89 9.75
CA SER A 91 18.74 -13.68 9.16
C SER A 91 18.53 -12.20 8.81
N CYS A 92 18.34 -11.93 7.51
CA CYS A 92 18.05 -10.59 7.00
C CYS A 92 16.79 -10.58 6.13
N PHE A 93 15.99 -9.53 6.31
CA PHE A 93 14.77 -9.29 5.55
C PHE A 93 14.98 -8.07 4.67
N LYS A 94 14.55 -8.15 3.42
CA LYS A 94 14.60 -7.02 2.49
C LYS A 94 13.23 -6.37 2.38
N ILE A 95 13.19 -5.08 2.65
CA ILE A 95 12.02 -4.22 2.55
C ILE A 95 12.39 -3.11 1.55
N GLY A 96 11.97 -3.27 0.29
CA GLY A 96 12.44 -2.42 -0.79
C GLY A 96 13.95 -2.49 -0.96
N ASP A 97 14.63 -1.35 -0.78
CA ASP A 97 16.11 -1.25 -0.78
C ASP A 97 16.73 -1.34 0.61
N THR A 98 15.92 -1.44 1.68
CA THR A 98 16.40 -1.49 3.06
C THR A 98 16.55 -2.93 3.54
N ILE A 99 17.69 -3.25 4.18
CA ILE A 99 17.95 -4.55 4.79
C ILE A 99 17.72 -4.42 6.31
N VAL A 100 16.84 -5.27 6.84
CA VAL A 100 16.59 -5.40 8.29
C VAL A 100 17.27 -6.68 8.76
N ARG A 101 18.26 -6.54 9.66
CA ARG A 101 18.95 -7.67 10.30
C ARG A 101 18.41 -7.83 11.72
N CYS A 102 18.00 -9.05 12.06
CA CYS A 102 17.69 -9.41 13.44
C CYS A 102 18.98 -9.74 14.18
N VAL A 103 19.17 -9.18 15.38
CA VAL A 103 20.34 -9.46 16.23
C VAL A 103 19.84 -9.88 17.60
N GLY A 104 20.24 -11.05 18.05
CA GLY A 104 19.84 -11.63 19.33
C GLY A 104 20.52 -12.96 19.59
N PRO A 105 20.33 -13.56 20.79
CA PRO A 105 20.81 -14.91 21.08
C PRO A 105 20.21 -15.91 20.10
N GLU A 106 20.98 -16.90 19.66
CA GLU A 106 20.54 -17.86 18.65
C GLU A 106 19.32 -18.68 19.13
N GLY A 107 18.34 -18.86 18.24
CA GLY A 107 17.15 -19.68 18.50
C GLY A 107 15.98 -18.98 19.21
N GLN A 108 15.99 -17.63 19.26
CA GLN A 108 14.88 -16.85 19.79
C GLN A 108 13.96 -16.36 18.65
N PHE A 109 12.65 -16.52 18.80
CA PHE A 109 11.68 -16.02 17.83
C PHE A 109 11.25 -14.59 18.17
N VAL A 110 11.25 -13.71 17.17
CA VAL A 110 10.75 -12.34 17.29
C VAL A 110 9.61 -12.14 16.31
N ASN A 111 8.53 -11.54 16.80
CA ASN A 111 7.42 -11.10 15.97
C ASN A 111 7.73 -9.71 15.43
N LEU A 112 7.83 -9.59 14.10
CA LEU A 112 7.99 -8.31 13.43
C LEU A 112 6.71 -7.98 12.67
N GLU A 113 6.10 -6.85 13.05
CA GLU A 113 5.02 -6.24 12.28
C GLU A 113 5.63 -5.14 11.40
N ILE A 114 5.64 -5.39 10.10
CA ILE A 114 6.19 -4.45 9.12
C ILE A 114 5.01 -3.78 8.40
N GLU A 115 4.87 -2.48 8.59
CA GLU A 115 3.94 -1.64 7.83
C GLU A 115 4.69 -1.01 6.66
N THR A 116 4.44 -1.51 5.46
CA THR A 116 5.08 -0.98 4.25
C THR A 116 4.11 -0.97 3.07
N SER A 117 4.34 -0.05 2.12
CA SER A 117 3.69 -0.08 0.81
C SER A 117 4.31 -1.13 -0.12
N GLU A 118 5.49 -1.65 0.21
CA GLU A 118 6.29 -2.58 -0.59
C GLU A 118 6.17 -4.03 -0.09
N GLN A 119 6.59 -5.00 -0.92
CA GLN A 119 6.61 -6.41 -0.51
C GLN A 119 7.89 -6.70 0.30
N VAL A 120 7.73 -7.46 1.39
CA VAL A 120 8.84 -7.97 2.19
C VAL A 120 9.28 -9.30 1.59
N SER A 121 10.58 -9.45 1.32
CA SER A 121 11.17 -10.70 0.83
C SER A 121 12.28 -11.14 1.76
N GLU A 122 12.34 -12.44 2.06
CA GLU A 122 13.47 -13.05 2.76
C GLU A 122 14.69 -13.02 1.84
N VAL A 123 15.82 -12.55 2.37
CA VAL A 123 17.10 -12.60 1.68
C VAL A 123 18.01 -13.52 2.47
N PHE A 124 18.36 -14.64 1.86
CA PHE A 124 19.40 -15.52 2.36
C PHE A 124 20.72 -15.03 1.76
N GLU A 125 21.65 -14.55 2.60
CA GLU A 125 23.05 -14.39 2.19
C GLU A 125 23.66 -15.81 2.13
N GLU A 126 24.16 -16.21 0.94
CA GLU A 126 25.04 -17.39 0.77
C GLU A 126 26.45 -17.15 1.36
#